data_AF-A0A956B432-F1
#
_entry.id   AF-A0A956B432-F1
#
_cell.length_a   1.000
_cell.length_b   1.000
_cell.length_c   1.000
_cell.angle_alpha   90.00
_cell.angle_beta   90.00
_cell.angle_gamma   90.00
#
_symmetry.space_group_name_H-M   'P 1'
#
loop_
_entity.id
_entity.type
_entity.pdbx_description
1 polymer ?
#
loop_
_entity_poly.entity_id
_entity_poly.type
_entity_poly.pdbx_seq_one_letter_code
_entity_poly.pdbx_strand_id
1 'polypeptide(L)'
;PRCTEALVRITGHAITLDGLARAYEKALPSHGVLAAARVRVTGAVERDGFAYTVTFVDNMQRRIATTRRRLVRGEDGALELYQHGTWLDEDQRGRGFAARMLKQELGLLSALSEHPDTRMTLWAGGARDPHRGVFQSLGTYVWAKAGFALAADPSPLAAGPDKPRCEDDPGREALGDLALMRRQLLRWVEGQVAAGAVTPEAAAAAEAAVLETPQDFAGLGPGGLGRAFLLSDAAPRWPGVLYVNRGGLEQAEAWVQAALTKGGEAELALGRSLQEDLRSGDDDRVRAALAHVGRAGGAAFVEPLLALEAARPELAEAVKDALLKVRGRWSPPKPKVTYTTHGGRAQAFTLPPQFAELARHSPPKLASLAASDPDFRLAQAALQQLADKHLDKAPKAVADAAAQLFARFTGDDDRWLARQAAVQVLARIPSEGGVPALIEASKVEDDINVMIAIHRALEGAEHPAAVEPSEVLGLRIEALKAEIERALAEL
;
A
#
# COMPACT_ATOMS: atom_id res chain seq x y z
N PRO A 1 11.33 5.52 13.25
CA PRO A 1 12.03 4.65 14.23
C PRO A 1 11.08 3.85 15.13
N ARG A 2 10.32 4.51 16.03
CA ARG A 2 9.45 3.86 17.03
C ARG A 2 8.40 2.89 16.44
N CYS A 3 7.76 3.25 15.32
CA CYS A 3 6.78 2.37 14.67
C CYS A 3 7.43 1.09 14.09
N THR A 4 8.61 1.24 13.48
CA THR A 4 9.37 0.11 12.92
C THR A 4 9.81 -0.83 14.04
N GLU A 5 10.37 -0.30 15.13
CA GLU A 5 10.78 -1.10 16.30
C GLU A 5 9.60 -1.87 16.91
N ALA A 6 8.43 -1.23 17.05
CA ALA A 6 7.24 -1.91 17.54
C ALA A 6 6.78 -3.04 16.60
N LEU A 7 6.80 -2.80 15.27
CA LEU A 7 6.51 -3.83 14.28
C LEU A 7 7.49 -4.99 14.33
N VAL A 8 8.80 -4.73 14.51
CA VAL A 8 9.79 -5.79 14.67
C VAL A 8 9.53 -6.59 15.94
N ARG A 9 9.24 -5.92 17.06
CA ARG A 9 8.94 -6.59 18.32
C ARG A 9 7.70 -7.48 18.22
N ILE A 10 6.64 -7.02 17.56
CA ILE A 10 5.37 -7.75 17.45
C ILE A 10 5.45 -8.85 16.41
N THR A 11 6.11 -8.62 15.29
CA THR A 11 6.12 -9.60 14.20
C THR A 11 7.31 -10.56 14.30
N GLY A 12 8.40 -10.18 14.97
CA GLY A 12 9.68 -10.88 14.94
C GLY A 12 10.48 -10.63 13.66
N HIS A 13 9.99 -9.77 12.76
CA HIS A 13 10.56 -9.53 11.43
C HIS A 13 10.87 -8.05 11.22
N ALA A 14 11.91 -7.73 10.44
CA ALA A 14 12.31 -6.36 10.12
C ALA A 14 11.34 -5.69 9.12
N ILE A 15 10.12 -5.39 9.56
CA ILE A 15 9.06 -4.79 8.74
C ILE A 15 8.97 -3.28 9.00
N THR A 16 8.98 -2.51 7.92
CA THR A 16 8.70 -1.07 7.95
C THR A 16 7.25 -0.78 7.55
N LEU A 17 6.78 0.44 7.81
CA LEU A 17 5.49 0.92 7.30
C LEU A 17 5.40 0.83 5.77
N ASP A 18 6.49 1.13 5.05
CA ASP A 18 6.55 0.96 3.59
C ASP A 18 6.50 -0.50 3.17
N GLY A 19 7.09 -1.40 3.97
CA GLY A 19 6.97 -2.84 3.77
C GLY A 19 5.53 -3.32 3.86
N LEU A 20 4.79 -2.83 4.88
CA LEU A 20 3.35 -3.07 4.99
C LEU A 20 2.60 -2.46 3.81
N ALA A 21 2.89 -1.22 3.41
CA ALA A 21 2.24 -0.58 2.27
C ALA A 21 2.39 -1.43 0.99
N ARG A 22 3.61 -1.92 0.71
CA ARG A 22 3.89 -2.82 -0.42
C ARG A 22 3.16 -4.16 -0.33
N ALA A 23 2.95 -4.69 0.86
CA ALA A 23 2.14 -5.91 1.04
C ALA A 23 0.68 -5.66 0.63
N TYR A 24 0.10 -4.53 1.07
CA TYR A 24 -1.27 -4.15 0.70
C TYR A 24 -1.42 -3.68 -0.75
N GLU A 25 -0.37 -3.17 -1.39
CA GLU A 25 -0.40 -2.85 -2.83
C GLU A 25 -0.71 -4.09 -3.69
N LYS A 26 -0.35 -5.29 -3.24
CA LYS A 26 -0.71 -6.55 -3.92
C LYS A 26 -2.21 -6.85 -3.86
N ALA A 27 -2.98 -6.18 -3.00
CA ALA A 27 -4.43 -6.27 -2.99
C ALA A 27 -5.07 -5.47 -4.15
N LEU A 28 -4.30 -4.59 -4.81
CA LEU A 28 -4.77 -3.89 -5.99
C LEU A 28 -4.73 -4.82 -7.20
N PRO A 29 -5.79 -4.85 -8.01
CA PRO A 29 -5.77 -5.65 -9.21
C PRO A 29 -4.70 -5.14 -10.16
N SER A 30 -4.02 -6.07 -10.85
CA SER A 30 -3.00 -5.74 -11.86
C SER A 30 -3.60 -5.04 -13.08
N HIS A 31 -4.91 -5.14 -13.28
CA HIS A 31 -5.65 -4.59 -14.41
C HIS A 31 -6.92 -3.87 -13.94
N GLY A 32 -7.41 -2.94 -14.74
CA GLY A 32 -8.68 -2.26 -14.51
C GLY A 32 -8.60 -1.07 -13.54
N VAL A 33 -9.78 -0.73 -13.03
CA VAL A 33 -10.13 0.57 -12.45
C VAL A 33 -9.51 0.80 -11.05
N LEU A 34 -8.91 -0.22 -10.47
CA LEU A 34 -8.28 -0.16 -9.15
C LEU A 34 -6.76 -0.35 -9.20
N ALA A 35 -6.20 -0.71 -10.36
CA ALA A 35 -4.75 -0.79 -10.54
C ALA A 35 -4.14 0.52 -10.05
N ALA A 36 -4.74 1.62 -10.53
CA ALA A 36 -5.16 2.89 -9.89
C ALA A 36 -4.54 3.40 -8.58
N ALA A 37 -4.60 2.59 -7.52
CA ALA A 37 -4.50 3.14 -6.18
C ALA A 37 -3.06 3.21 -5.63
N ARG A 38 -2.76 4.21 -4.80
CA ARG A 38 -1.60 4.25 -3.92
C ARG A 38 -2.02 3.80 -2.53
N VAL A 39 -1.11 3.10 -1.85
CA VAL A 39 -1.32 2.68 -0.47
C VAL A 39 -0.49 3.55 0.46
N ARG A 40 -1.13 4.13 1.47
CA ARG A 40 -0.47 4.83 2.57
C ARG A 40 -0.74 4.09 3.85
N VAL A 41 0.31 3.82 4.63
CA VAL A 41 0.18 3.19 5.95
C VAL A 41 0.68 4.17 7.00
N THR A 42 -0.18 4.49 7.97
CA THR A 42 0.18 5.25 9.16
C THR A 42 0.00 4.35 10.37
N GLY A 43 0.91 4.41 11.34
CA GLY A 43 0.88 3.54 12.52
C GLY A 43 1.03 4.30 13.83
N ALA A 44 0.58 3.67 14.91
CA ALA A 44 0.77 4.10 16.27
C ALA A 44 1.14 2.89 17.14
N VAL A 45 2.10 3.10 18.04
CA VAL A 45 2.49 2.07 19.02
C VAL A 45 1.46 2.09 20.14
N GLU A 46 0.91 0.91 20.45
CA GLU A 46 0.03 0.71 21.59
C GLU A 46 0.73 -0.14 22.65
N ARG A 47 0.19 -0.15 23.87
CA ARG A 47 0.75 -0.90 25.00
C ARG A 47 1.00 -2.36 24.64
N ASP A 48 -0.02 -2.99 24.04
CA ASP A 48 -0.05 -4.43 23.77
C ASP A 48 -0.04 -4.74 22.27
N GLY A 49 0.34 -3.79 21.41
CA GLY A 49 0.26 -4.01 19.99
C GLY A 49 0.67 -2.83 19.12
N PHE A 50 0.31 -2.91 17.85
CA PHE A 50 0.58 -1.89 16.85
C PHE A 50 -0.66 -1.66 16.01
N ALA A 51 -1.28 -0.50 16.19
CA ALA A 51 -2.40 -0.07 15.38
C ALA A 51 -1.89 0.63 14.12
N TYR A 52 -2.51 0.34 12.98
CA TYR A 52 -2.20 1.01 11.73
C TYR A 52 -3.44 1.21 10.86
N THR A 53 -3.40 2.26 10.06
CA THR A 53 -4.43 2.57 9.06
C THR A 53 -3.82 2.44 7.68
N VAL A 54 -4.47 1.65 6.84
CA VAL A 54 -4.15 1.50 5.43
C VAL A 54 -5.15 2.33 4.64
N THR A 55 -4.66 3.34 3.94
CA THR A 55 -5.47 4.22 3.09
C THR A 55 -5.12 3.97 1.64
N PHE A 56 -6.14 3.67 0.84
CA PHE A 56 -6.02 3.51 -0.60
C PHE A 56 -6.54 4.79 -1.25
N VAL A 57 -5.73 5.40 -2.13
CA VAL A 57 -6.10 6.62 -2.85
C VAL A 57 -5.96 6.44 -4.36
N ASP A 58 -6.86 6.98 -5.16
CA ASP A 58 -6.80 6.92 -6.62
C ASP A 58 -5.77 7.89 -7.23
N ASN A 59 -5.77 8.02 -8.56
CA ASN A 59 -4.85 8.92 -9.28
C ASN A 59 -5.08 10.40 -8.93
N MET A 60 -6.28 10.75 -8.45
CA MET A 60 -6.64 12.10 -8.01
C MET A 60 -6.40 12.32 -6.51
N GLN A 61 -5.71 11.39 -5.83
CA GLN A 61 -5.54 11.38 -4.37
C GLN A 61 -6.86 11.28 -3.59
N ARG A 62 -7.98 10.94 -4.25
CA ARG A 62 -9.23 10.67 -3.55
C ARG A 62 -9.12 9.33 -2.87
N ARG A 63 -9.55 9.29 -1.61
CA ARG A 63 -9.64 8.07 -0.82
C ARG A 63 -10.68 7.14 -1.42
N ILE A 64 -10.26 5.92 -1.78
CA ILE A 64 -11.14 4.88 -2.32
C ILE A 64 -11.42 3.77 -1.30
N ALA A 65 -10.51 3.56 -0.36
CA ALA A 65 -10.72 2.65 0.75
C ALA A 65 -9.89 3.09 1.95
N THR A 66 -10.37 2.76 3.13
CA THR A 66 -9.60 2.96 4.36
C THR A 66 -9.91 1.84 5.31
N THR A 67 -8.85 1.30 5.90
CA THR A 67 -9.03 0.18 6.78
C THR A 67 -8.08 0.27 7.96
N ARG A 68 -8.60 -0.06 9.15
CA ARG A 68 -7.88 0.04 10.41
C ARG A 68 -7.55 -1.35 10.91
N ARG A 69 -6.31 -1.53 11.33
CA ARG A 69 -5.77 -2.81 11.73
C ARG A 69 -5.05 -2.64 13.05
N ARG A 70 -4.99 -3.73 13.80
CA ARG A 70 -4.13 -3.81 14.97
C ARG A 70 -3.46 -5.17 15.00
N LEU A 71 -2.14 -5.18 15.08
CA LEU A 71 -1.34 -6.39 15.26
C LEU A 71 -1.00 -6.55 16.73
N VAL A 72 -1.23 -7.74 17.26
CA VAL A 72 -0.92 -8.12 18.63
C VAL A 72 -0.17 -9.45 18.60
N ARG A 73 0.83 -9.60 19.45
CA ARG A 73 1.42 -10.92 19.73
C ARG A 73 1.02 -11.31 21.14
N GLY A 74 0.33 -12.45 21.27
CA GLY A 74 -0.07 -13.01 22.56
C GLY A 74 1.14 -13.43 23.39
N GLU A 75 0.91 -13.67 24.68
CA GLU A 75 1.94 -14.21 25.59
C GLU A 75 2.39 -15.62 25.19
N ASP A 76 1.51 -16.37 24.54
CA ASP A 76 1.76 -17.67 23.90
C ASP A 76 2.61 -17.55 22.61
N GLY A 77 2.87 -16.32 22.15
CA GLY A 77 3.58 -16.05 20.91
C GLY A 77 2.69 -16.08 19.65
N ALA A 78 1.39 -16.33 19.78
CA ALA A 78 0.46 -16.30 18.66
C ALA A 78 0.34 -14.88 18.09
N LEU A 79 0.34 -14.75 16.77
CA LEU A 79 0.11 -13.46 16.11
C LEU A 79 -1.39 -13.30 15.82
N GLU A 80 -1.94 -12.16 16.21
CA GLU A 80 -3.33 -11.81 15.95
C GLU A 80 -3.44 -10.49 15.18
N LEU A 81 -4.16 -10.53 14.06
CA LEU A 81 -4.52 -9.33 13.31
C LEU A 81 -5.99 -8.99 13.55
N TYR A 82 -6.22 -7.86 14.21
CA TYR A 82 -7.55 -7.30 14.42
C TYR A 82 -7.95 -6.38 13.27
N GLN A 83 -9.15 -6.59 12.73
CA GLN A 83 -9.75 -5.82 11.65
C GLN A 83 -10.83 -4.88 12.21
N HIS A 84 -10.52 -3.59 12.31
CA HIS A 84 -11.44 -2.55 12.79
C HIS A 84 -12.17 -1.89 11.62
N GLY A 85 -12.87 -2.71 10.84
CA GLY A 85 -13.68 -2.26 9.71
C GLY A 85 -12.90 -1.87 8.45
N THR A 86 -13.60 -1.89 7.33
CA THR A 86 -13.12 -1.44 6.03
C THR A 86 -14.17 -0.54 5.43
N TRP A 87 -13.85 0.75 5.30
CA TRP A 87 -14.64 1.64 4.48
C TRP A 87 -14.20 1.48 3.02
N LEU A 88 -15.17 1.35 2.13
CA LEU A 88 -14.95 1.29 0.69
C LEU A 88 -15.86 2.30 0.01
N ASP A 89 -15.27 3.06 -0.90
CA ASP A 89 -15.99 3.97 -1.78
C ASP A 89 -17.09 3.23 -2.56
N GLU A 90 -18.24 3.87 -2.73
CA GLU A 90 -19.43 3.27 -3.35
C GLU A 90 -19.11 2.68 -4.73
N ASP A 91 -18.30 3.38 -5.52
CA ASP A 91 -17.94 2.95 -6.86
C ASP A 91 -17.10 1.67 -6.84
N GLN A 92 -16.42 1.35 -5.74
CA GLN A 92 -15.51 0.21 -5.64
C GLN A 92 -16.17 -1.04 -5.03
N ARG A 93 -17.40 -0.93 -4.55
CA ARG A 93 -18.12 -2.06 -3.97
C ARG A 93 -18.47 -3.11 -5.03
N GLY A 94 -18.54 -4.37 -4.62
CA GLY A 94 -18.84 -5.50 -5.52
C GLY A 94 -17.69 -5.91 -6.45
N ARG A 95 -16.55 -5.22 -6.43
CA ARG A 95 -15.39 -5.50 -7.31
C ARG A 95 -14.35 -6.44 -6.71
N GLY A 96 -14.71 -7.19 -5.67
CA GLY A 96 -13.81 -8.13 -5.00
C GLY A 96 -12.69 -7.49 -4.16
N PHE A 97 -12.67 -6.17 -3.95
CA PHE A 97 -11.62 -5.47 -3.20
C PHE A 97 -11.44 -6.02 -1.77
N ALA A 98 -12.54 -6.23 -1.02
CA ALA A 98 -12.48 -6.79 0.32
C ALA A 98 -11.87 -8.20 0.34
N ALA A 99 -12.17 -9.03 -0.66
CA ALA A 99 -11.58 -10.36 -0.80
C ALA A 99 -10.08 -10.30 -1.12
N ARG A 100 -9.64 -9.32 -1.94
CA ARG A 100 -8.21 -9.10 -2.21
C ARG A 100 -7.45 -8.67 -0.96
N MET A 101 -8.01 -7.75 -0.18
CA MET A 101 -7.38 -7.34 1.07
C MET A 101 -7.30 -8.51 2.04
N LEU A 102 -8.40 -9.25 2.21
CA LEU A 102 -8.43 -10.45 3.03
C LEU A 102 -7.32 -11.42 2.61
N LYS A 103 -7.17 -11.70 1.31
CA LYS A 103 -6.06 -12.52 0.78
C LYS A 103 -4.70 -12.05 1.25
N GLN A 104 -4.43 -10.74 1.16
CA GLN A 104 -3.13 -10.19 1.57
C GLN A 104 -2.93 -10.25 3.07
N GLU A 105 -3.98 -10.06 3.86
CA GLU A 105 -3.94 -10.13 5.32
C GLU A 105 -3.69 -11.56 5.82
N LEU A 106 -4.36 -12.55 5.21
CA LEU A 106 -4.10 -13.95 5.48
C LEU A 106 -2.68 -14.35 5.08
N GLY A 107 -2.24 -13.93 3.89
CA GLY A 107 -0.87 -14.17 3.44
C GLY A 107 0.18 -13.50 4.34
N LEU A 108 -0.12 -12.30 4.85
CA LEU A 108 0.73 -11.60 5.82
C LEU A 108 0.82 -12.39 7.12
N LEU A 109 -0.30 -12.81 7.71
CA LEU A 109 -0.30 -13.61 8.94
C LEU A 109 0.50 -14.91 8.78
N SER A 110 0.27 -15.64 7.70
CA SER A 110 0.97 -16.89 7.39
C SER A 110 2.48 -16.68 7.21
N ALA A 111 2.90 -15.57 6.62
CA ALA A 111 4.31 -15.23 6.44
C ALA A 111 5.00 -14.76 7.73
N LEU A 112 4.25 -14.18 8.68
CA LEU A 112 4.81 -13.58 9.89
C LEU A 112 4.83 -14.51 11.10
N SER A 113 4.04 -15.58 11.09
CA SER A 113 3.95 -16.49 12.22
C SER A 113 3.65 -17.91 11.79
N GLU A 114 4.37 -18.88 12.36
CA GLU A 114 4.10 -20.32 12.22
C GLU A 114 3.22 -20.87 13.35
N HIS A 115 2.91 -20.05 14.38
CA HIS A 115 2.15 -20.49 15.55
C HIS A 115 0.74 -20.99 15.15
N PRO A 116 0.29 -22.17 15.64
CA PRO A 116 -1.00 -22.76 15.25
C PRO A 116 -2.20 -21.88 15.60
N ASP A 117 -2.13 -21.14 16.70
CA ASP A 117 -3.19 -20.22 17.15
C ASP A 117 -3.10 -18.81 16.53
N THR A 118 -2.21 -18.61 15.57
CA THR A 118 -2.20 -17.40 14.74
C THR A 118 -3.58 -17.24 14.10
N ARG A 119 -4.17 -16.06 14.26
CA ARG A 119 -5.56 -15.82 13.87
C ARG A 119 -5.79 -14.42 13.33
N MET A 120 -6.84 -14.28 12.54
CA MET A 120 -7.40 -12.99 12.23
C MET A 120 -8.72 -12.83 12.95
N THR A 121 -8.88 -11.70 13.63
CA THR A 121 -10.11 -11.34 14.32
C THR A 121 -10.67 -10.11 13.64
N LEU A 122 -11.93 -10.14 13.26
CA LEU A 122 -12.61 -9.02 12.67
C LEU A 122 -13.87 -8.72 13.44
N TRP A 123 -14.31 -7.49 13.32
CA TRP A 123 -15.63 -7.13 13.79
C TRP A 123 -16.55 -6.95 12.59
N ALA A 124 -17.40 -7.95 12.39
CA ALA A 124 -18.57 -7.84 11.52
C ALA A 124 -19.52 -6.84 12.17
N GLY A 125 -20.20 -5.99 11.40
CA GLY A 125 -21.11 -5.01 12.02
C GLY A 125 -21.13 -3.69 11.33
N GLY A 126 -19.98 -3.09 11.07
CA GLY A 126 -19.87 -2.08 10.04
C GLY A 126 -18.74 -1.07 10.21
N ALA A 127 -18.45 -0.37 9.12
CA ALA A 127 -17.51 0.73 9.07
C ALA A 127 -18.29 2.02 8.81
N ARG A 128 -18.15 3.02 9.69
CA ARG A 128 -18.76 4.32 9.46
C ARG A 128 -18.02 5.04 8.32
N ASP A 129 -18.79 5.57 7.37
CA ASP A 129 -18.27 6.51 6.39
C ASP A 129 -17.71 7.73 7.13
N PRO A 130 -16.41 8.03 7.00
CA PRO A 130 -15.79 9.13 7.73
C PRO A 130 -16.30 10.51 7.29
N HIS A 131 -16.95 10.61 6.12
CA HIS A 131 -17.45 11.86 5.56
C HIS A 131 -18.97 11.98 5.68
N ARG A 132 -19.70 10.88 5.48
CA ARG A 132 -21.17 10.87 5.48
C ARG A 132 -21.80 10.35 6.77
N GLY A 133 -21.01 9.73 7.65
CA GLY A 133 -21.52 9.12 8.88
C GLY A 133 -22.34 7.84 8.66
N VAL A 134 -22.52 7.39 7.41
CA VAL A 134 -23.31 6.21 7.03
C VAL A 134 -22.60 4.92 7.45
N PHE A 135 -23.31 4.01 8.11
CA PHE A 135 -22.74 2.75 8.57
C PHE A 135 -22.72 1.70 7.44
N GLN A 136 -21.54 1.25 7.04
CA GLN A 136 -21.37 0.19 6.04
C GLN A 136 -21.26 -1.16 6.76
N SER A 137 -22.36 -1.90 6.90
CA SER A 137 -22.36 -3.22 7.52
C SER A 137 -22.10 -4.34 6.49
N LEU A 138 -20.97 -5.04 6.61
CA LEU A 138 -20.84 -6.41 6.11
C LEU A 138 -21.36 -7.35 7.20
N GLY A 139 -22.45 -8.06 6.90
CA GLY A 139 -23.10 -8.95 7.86
C GLY A 139 -22.22 -10.15 8.21
N THR A 140 -22.44 -10.68 9.41
CA THR A 140 -21.80 -11.90 9.96
C THR A 140 -21.77 -13.05 8.97
N TYR A 141 -22.83 -13.19 8.17
CA TYR A 141 -22.99 -14.27 7.19
C TYR A 141 -21.91 -14.30 6.10
N VAL A 142 -21.44 -13.14 5.63
CA VAL A 142 -20.42 -13.05 4.56
C VAL A 142 -19.12 -13.65 5.07
N TRP A 143 -18.75 -13.29 6.30
CA TRP A 143 -17.53 -13.75 6.95
C TRP A 143 -17.64 -15.19 7.41
N ALA A 144 -18.81 -15.63 7.87
CA ALA A 144 -19.05 -17.04 8.17
C ALA A 144 -18.85 -17.93 6.93
N LYS A 145 -19.30 -17.50 5.74
CA LYS A 145 -19.04 -18.20 4.46
C LYS A 145 -17.54 -18.26 4.13
N ALA A 146 -16.76 -17.31 4.63
CA ALA A 146 -15.30 -17.28 4.54
C ALA A 146 -14.60 -18.07 5.67
N GLY A 147 -15.31 -18.92 6.42
CA GLY A 147 -14.70 -19.77 7.45
C GLY A 147 -14.50 -19.09 8.80
N PHE A 148 -14.97 -17.85 8.99
CA PHE A 148 -14.89 -17.19 10.28
C PHE A 148 -15.92 -17.76 11.25
N ALA A 149 -15.48 -18.01 12.48
CA ALA A 149 -16.31 -18.41 13.61
C ALA A 149 -16.59 -17.21 14.52
N LEU A 150 -17.68 -17.29 15.29
CA LEU A 150 -17.93 -16.33 16.36
C LEU A 150 -16.88 -16.50 17.46
N ALA A 151 -16.28 -15.40 17.89
CA ALA A 151 -15.37 -15.42 19.04
C ALA A 151 -16.15 -15.80 20.30
N ALA A 152 -15.75 -16.87 20.98
CA ALA A 152 -16.36 -17.32 22.23
C ALA A 152 -16.20 -16.25 23.34
N ASP A 153 -15.03 -15.61 23.36
CA ASP A 153 -14.77 -14.44 24.18
C ASP A 153 -14.24 -13.33 23.25
N PRO A 154 -15.02 -12.26 22.99
CA PRO A 154 -14.48 -11.13 22.27
C PRO A 154 -13.41 -10.53 23.17
N SER A 155 -12.14 -10.85 22.86
CA SER A 155 -10.98 -10.22 23.49
C SER A 155 -11.30 -8.75 23.79
N PRO A 156 -11.06 -8.24 25.00
CA PRO A 156 -11.29 -6.82 25.32
C PRO A 156 -10.63 -5.88 24.30
N LEU A 157 -9.62 -6.37 23.58
CA LEU A 157 -8.89 -5.70 22.51
C LEU A 157 -9.68 -5.62 21.18
N ALA A 158 -10.62 -6.55 20.93
CA ALA A 158 -11.54 -6.53 19.77
C ALA A 158 -12.70 -5.54 19.96
N ALA A 159 -13.15 -5.38 21.21
CA ALA A 159 -14.18 -4.42 21.58
C ALA A 159 -13.55 -3.03 21.68
N GLY A 160 -13.48 -2.31 20.56
CA GLY A 160 -13.21 -0.87 20.60
C GLY A 160 -14.19 -0.14 21.55
N PRO A 161 -13.84 1.06 22.05
CA PRO A 161 -14.68 1.82 22.99
C PRO A 161 -16.08 2.15 22.44
N ASP A 162 -16.21 2.17 21.11
CA ASP A 162 -17.48 2.33 20.43
C ASP A 162 -18.04 0.95 20.04
N LYS A 163 -18.98 0.44 20.83
CA LYS A 163 -19.91 -0.63 20.40
C LYS A 163 -21.08 0.01 19.67
N PRO A 164 -21.06 0.24 18.34
CA PRO A 164 -22.24 0.60 17.59
C PRO A 164 -23.25 -0.51 17.75
N ARG A 165 -24.41 -0.04 18.16
CA ARG A 165 -25.65 -0.77 18.15
C ARG A 165 -26.03 -0.93 16.66
N CYS A 166 -26.79 -1.95 16.31
CA CYS A 166 -27.34 -2.15 14.96
C CYS A 166 -28.32 -1.01 14.61
N GLU A 167 -27.83 0.18 14.25
CA GLU A 167 -28.61 1.43 14.30
C GLU A 167 -29.75 1.56 13.27
N ASP A 168 -29.92 0.65 12.32
CA ASP A 168 -30.74 0.91 11.11
C ASP A 168 -31.97 0.00 10.86
N ASP A 169 -32.57 -0.67 11.86
CA ASP A 169 -33.83 -1.43 11.65
C ASP A 169 -35.05 -0.76 12.33
N PRO A 170 -36.05 -0.26 11.57
CA PRO A 170 -37.26 0.34 12.13
C PRO A 170 -38.17 -0.63 12.93
N GLY A 171 -37.91 -1.95 12.90
CA GLY A 171 -38.59 -2.93 13.76
C GLY A 171 -38.00 -3.07 15.18
N ARG A 172 -36.93 -2.34 15.49
CA ARG A 172 -36.05 -2.56 16.66
C ARG A 172 -36.53 -1.90 17.95
N GLU A 173 -37.55 -1.03 17.89
CA GLU A 173 -38.15 -0.43 19.09
C GLU A 173 -38.88 -1.46 19.98
N ALA A 174 -39.13 -2.69 19.50
CA ALA A 174 -39.89 -3.71 20.26
C ALA A 174 -39.12 -4.99 20.64
N LEU A 175 -38.00 -5.34 19.97
CA LEU A 175 -37.25 -6.58 20.21
C LEU A 175 -35.74 -6.33 20.17
N GLY A 176 -35.01 -6.82 21.19
CA GLY A 176 -33.54 -6.84 21.16
C GLY A 176 -32.98 -7.72 20.04
N ASP A 177 -31.73 -7.47 19.61
CA ASP A 177 -31.10 -8.16 18.46
C ASP A 177 -31.18 -9.69 18.52
N LEU A 178 -31.04 -10.25 19.73
CA LEU A 178 -31.15 -11.69 19.98
C LEU A 178 -32.56 -12.24 19.73
N ALA A 179 -33.59 -11.50 20.12
CA ALA A 179 -34.97 -11.90 19.89
C ALA A 179 -35.31 -11.85 18.40
N LEU A 180 -34.77 -10.88 17.66
CA LEU A 180 -34.87 -10.83 16.21
C LEU A 180 -34.16 -12.02 15.55
N MET A 181 -32.92 -12.32 15.95
CA MET A 181 -32.17 -13.48 15.46
C MET A 181 -32.92 -14.79 15.73
N ARG A 182 -33.43 -14.99 16.95
CA ARG A 182 -34.21 -16.18 17.33
C ARG A 182 -35.45 -16.31 16.45
N ARG A 183 -36.20 -15.22 16.25
CA ARG A 183 -37.38 -15.23 15.38
C ARG A 183 -37.05 -15.61 13.93
N GLN A 184 -35.95 -15.08 13.39
CA GLN A 184 -35.52 -15.39 12.02
C GLN A 184 -35.01 -16.83 11.89
N LEU A 185 -34.29 -17.34 12.91
CA LEU A 185 -33.88 -18.74 12.98
C LEU A 185 -35.10 -19.66 12.91
N LEU A 186 -36.11 -19.44 13.76
CA LEU A 186 -37.30 -20.30 13.80
C LEU A 186 -38.03 -20.31 12.46
N ARG A 187 -38.26 -19.14 11.85
CA ARG A 187 -38.86 -19.04 10.51
C ARG A 187 -38.05 -19.76 9.44
N TRP A 188 -36.73 -19.63 9.51
CA TRP A 188 -35.84 -20.30 8.57
C TRP A 188 -35.90 -21.84 8.76
N VAL A 189 -35.88 -22.32 10.00
CA VAL A 189 -36.01 -23.74 10.35
C VAL A 189 -37.35 -24.30 9.89
N GLU A 190 -38.47 -23.61 10.14
CA GLU A 190 -39.80 -23.98 9.65
C GLU A 190 -39.81 -24.17 8.12
N GLY A 191 -39.18 -23.24 7.39
CA GLY A 191 -39.00 -23.35 5.94
C GLY A 191 -38.17 -24.56 5.51
N GLN A 192 -37.12 -24.90 6.25
CA GLN A 192 -36.30 -26.09 5.97
C GLN A 192 -37.04 -27.40 6.29
N VAL A 193 -37.86 -27.43 7.34
CA VAL A 193 -38.73 -28.58 7.66
C VAL A 193 -39.77 -28.78 6.55
N ALA A 194 -40.42 -27.70 6.11
CA ALA A 194 -41.38 -27.75 5.00
C ALA A 194 -40.74 -28.25 3.69
N ALA A 195 -39.46 -27.93 3.46
CA ALA A 195 -38.68 -28.42 2.32
C ALA A 195 -38.13 -29.87 2.50
N GLY A 196 -38.34 -30.50 3.67
CA GLY A 196 -37.80 -31.81 3.99
C GLY A 196 -36.29 -31.86 4.25
N ALA A 197 -35.63 -30.70 4.40
CA ALA A 197 -34.19 -30.59 4.62
C ALA A 197 -33.78 -30.75 6.10
N VAL A 198 -34.72 -30.55 7.01
CA VAL A 198 -34.52 -30.62 8.47
C VAL A 198 -35.64 -31.44 9.10
N THR A 199 -35.33 -32.31 10.05
CA THR A 199 -36.36 -33.12 10.72
C THR A 199 -37.13 -32.30 11.76
N PRO A 200 -38.40 -32.64 12.04
CA PRO A 200 -39.17 -31.97 13.09
C PRO A 200 -38.49 -32.00 14.47
N GLU A 201 -37.76 -33.07 14.81
CA GLU A 201 -37.04 -33.20 16.07
C GLU A 201 -35.88 -32.19 16.17
N ALA A 202 -35.16 -31.96 15.08
CA ALA A 202 -34.09 -30.98 15.03
C ALA A 202 -34.64 -29.54 15.08
N ALA A 203 -35.84 -29.31 14.56
CA ALA A 203 -36.54 -28.04 14.69
C ALA A 203 -37.00 -27.76 16.12
N ALA A 204 -37.58 -28.76 16.79
CA ALA A 204 -37.97 -28.66 18.20
C ALA A 204 -36.75 -28.38 19.11
N ALA A 205 -35.60 -28.98 18.80
CA ALA A 205 -34.35 -28.70 19.51
C ALA A 205 -33.88 -27.24 19.34
N ALA A 206 -34.02 -26.65 18.15
CA ALA A 206 -33.72 -25.24 17.90
C ALA A 206 -34.67 -24.28 18.65
N GLU A 207 -35.94 -24.67 18.80
CA GLU A 207 -36.94 -23.90 19.54
C GLU A 207 -36.72 -23.93 21.06
N ALA A 208 -36.36 -25.10 21.59
CA ALA A 208 -36.09 -25.33 23.01
C ALA A 208 -34.77 -24.71 23.49
N ALA A 209 -33.86 -24.36 22.57
CA ALA A 209 -32.59 -23.74 22.94
C ALA A 209 -32.81 -22.34 23.54
N VAL A 210 -32.32 -22.16 24.77
CA VAL A 210 -32.23 -20.85 25.40
C VAL A 210 -30.95 -20.19 24.91
N LEU A 211 -31.10 -19.25 23.99
CA LEU A 211 -29.99 -18.54 23.35
C LEU A 211 -29.81 -17.20 24.06
N GLU A 212 -28.72 -17.05 24.79
CA GLU A 212 -28.37 -15.81 25.50
C GLU A 212 -27.37 -14.98 24.71
N THR A 213 -26.67 -15.62 23.77
CA THR A 213 -25.65 -15.01 22.93
C THR A 213 -25.72 -15.58 21.50
N PRO A 214 -25.17 -14.88 20.49
CA PRO A 214 -25.10 -15.41 19.12
C PRO A 214 -24.21 -16.65 19.00
N GLN A 215 -23.24 -16.82 19.90
CA GLN A 215 -22.38 -18.00 19.99
C GLN A 215 -23.20 -19.27 20.24
N ASP A 216 -24.27 -19.15 21.02
CA ASP A 216 -25.18 -20.26 21.33
C ASP A 216 -25.88 -20.77 20.06
N PHE A 217 -26.12 -19.90 19.07
CA PHE A 217 -26.66 -20.32 17.77
C PHE A 217 -25.67 -21.26 17.06
N ALA A 218 -24.38 -20.91 17.03
CA ALA A 218 -23.38 -21.77 16.39
C ALA A 218 -23.26 -23.15 17.06
N GLY A 219 -23.58 -23.24 18.36
CA GLY A 219 -23.55 -24.45 19.18
C GLY A 219 -24.79 -25.36 19.08
N LEU A 220 -25.83 -25.00 18.32
CA LEU A 220 -26.98 -25.87 18.07
C LEU A 220 -26.54 -27.16 17.34
N GLY A 221 -26.34 -28.25 18.11
CA GLY A 221 -25.84 -29.55 17.66
C GLY A 221 -26.76 -30.30 16.68
N PRO A 222 -26.72 -31.64 16.64
CA PRO A 222 -25.73 -32.49 15.98
C PRO A 222 -25.61 -32.29 14.44
N GLY A 223 -26.34 -31.33 13.84
CA GLY A 223 -26.33 -31.05 12.39
C GLY A 223 -25.80 -29.66 11.99
N GLY A 224 -25.38 -28.82 12.95
CA GLY A 224 -24.87 -27.48 12.64
C GLY A 224 -25.95 -26.50 12.17
N LEU A 225 -27.20 -26.68 12.59
CA LEU A 225 -28.36 -25.90 12.15
C LEU A 225 -28.18 -24.38 12.35
N GLY A 226 -27.68 -23.96 13.51
CA GLY A 226 -27.47 -22.54 13.72
C GLY A 226 -26.27 -21.99 12.94
N ARG A 227 -25.25 -22.81 12.66
CA ARG A 227 -24.21 -22.44 11.68
C ARG A 227 -24.80 -22.30 10.27
N ALA A 228 -25.66 -23.22 9.85
CA ALA A 228 -26.36 -23.15 8.57
C ALA A 228 -27.28 -21.93 8.46
N PHE A 229 -27.98 -21.58 9.54
CA PHE A 229 -28.76 -20.35 9.62
C PHE A 229 -27.86 -19.11 9.51
N LEU A 230 -26.78 -19.03 10.28
CA LEU A 230 -25.83 -17.91 10.23
C LEU A 230 -25.15 -17.77 8.85
N LEU A 231 -25.07 -18.86 8.07
CA LEU A 231 -24.59 -18.87 6.69
C LEU A 231 -25.69 -18.58 5.66
N SER A 232 -26.96 -18.60 6.06
CA SER A 232 -28.09 -18.35 5.18
C SER A 232 -28.29 -16.84 4.95
N ASP A 233 -28.93 -16.50 3.83
CA ASP A 233 -29.28 -15.11 3.53
C ASP A 233 -30.48 -14.61 4.38
N ALA A 234 -31.09 -15.50 5.19
CA ALA A 234 -32.15 -15.18 6.14
C ALA A 234 -31.61 -14.66 7.48
N ALA A 235 -30.31 -14.85 7.76
CA ALA A 235 -29.71 -14.33 8.98
C ALA A 235 -29.68 -12.78 8.93
N PRO A 236 -30.20 -12.08 9.96
CA PRO A 236 -30.10 -10.63 10.00
C PRO A 236 -28.63 -10.20 10.05
N ARG A 237 -28.34 -9.00 9.55
CA ARG A 237 -27.00 -8.41 9.67
C ARG A 237 -26.74 -8.13 11.15
N TRP A 238 -25.85 -8.91 11.77
CA TRP A 238 -25.51 -8.74 13.17
C TRP A 238 -24.06 -8.27 13.34
N PRO A 239 -23.80 -7.28 14.23
CA PRO A 239 -22.44 -6.88 14.57
C PRO A 239 -21.82 -7.86 15.56
N GLY A 240 -20.72 -8.50 15.18
CA GLY A 240 -20.08 -9.55 15.95
C GLY A 240 -18.57 -9.61 15.79
N VAL A 241 -17.86 -10.00 16.85
CA VAL A 241 -16.45 -10.34 16.75
C VAL A 241 -16.34 -11.76 16.20
N LEU A 242 -15.69 -11.88 15.06
CA LEU A 242 -15.45 -13.12 14.35
C LEU A 242 -13.95 -13.39 14.27
N TYR A 243 -13.55 -14.65 14.29
CA TYR A 243 -12.16 -15.02 14.10
C TYR A 243 -12.01 -16.22 13.17
N VAL A 244 -10.84 -16.30 12.55
CA VAL A 244 -10.38 -17.48 11.83
C VAL A 244 -8.97 -17.79 12.29
N ASN A 245 -8.75 -19.01 12.78
CA ASN A 245 -7.41 -19.50 13.15
C ASN A 245 -6.70 -20.09 11.92
N ARG A 246 -5.43 -20.47 12.07
CA ARG A 246 -4.63 -21.06 11.00
C ARG A 246 -5.32 -22.23 10.29
N GLY A 247 -5.97 -23.13 11.05
CA GLY A 247 -6.70 -24.26 10.48
C GLY A 247 -7.94 -23.89 9.65
N GLY A 248 -8.54 -22.72 9.90
CA GLY A 248 -9.63 -22.17 9.08
C GLY A 248 -9.17 -21.30 7.91
N LEU A 249 -7.88 -20.96 7.81
CA LEU A 249 -7.36 -20.07 6.77
C LEU A 249 -7.53 -20.65 5.37
N GLU A 250 -7.40 -21.96 5.19
CA GLU A 250 -7.58 -22.60 3.88
C GLU A 250 -9.02 -22.42 3.36
N GLN A 251 -10.02 -22.52 4.24
CA GLN A 251 -11.42 -22.27 3.89
C GLN A 251 -11.64 -20.80 3.52
N ALA A 252 -11.03 -19.89 4.27
CA ALA A 252 -11.06 -18.46 3.96
C ALA A 252 -10.40 -18.16 2.61
N GLU A 253 -9.26 -18.78 2.31
CA GLU A 253 -8.57 -18.65 1.02
C GLU A 253 -9.40 -19.19 -0.15
N ALA A 254 -10.08 -20.32 0.02
CA ALA A 254 -10.98 -20.88 -0.99
C ALA A 254 -12.14 -19.92 -1.29
N TRP A 255 -12.78 -19.38 -0.24
CA TRP A 255 -13.83 -18.37 -0.39
C TRP A 255 -13.30 -17.11 -1.08
N VAL A 256 -12.10 -16.65 -0.69
CA VAL A 256 -11.41 -15.52 -1.33
C VAL A 256 -11.27 -15.79 -2.82
N GLN A 257 -10.76 -16.95 -3.25
CA GLN A 257 -10.62 -17.22 -4.69
C GLN A 257 -11.96 -17.16 -5.42
N ALA A 258 -13.02 -17.75 -4.85
CA ALA A 258 -14.36 -17.68 -5.45
C ALA A 258 -14.87 -16.23 -5.56
N ALA A 259 -14.69 -15.42 -4.52
CA ALA A 259 -15.05 -14.01 -4.52
C ALA A 259 -14.22 -13.18 -5.50
N LEU A 260 -12.94 -13.52 -5.68
CA LEU A 260 -12.05 -12.89 -6.67
C LEU A 260 -12.45 -13.20 -8.10
N THR A 261 -12.86 -14.44 -8.40
CA THR A 261 -13.39 -14.80 -9.72
C THR A 261 -14.61 -13.96 -10.05
N LYS A 262 -15.60 -13.91 -9.16
CA LYS A 262 -16.82 -13.10 -9.33
C LYS A 262 -16.51 -11.60 -9.45
N GLY A 263 -15.58 -11.10 -8.63
CA GLY A 263 -15.14 -9.69 -8.68
C GLY A 263 -14.40 -9.34 -9.97
N GLY A 264 -13.57 -10.26 -10.48
CA GLY A 264 -12.86 -10.10 -11.74
C GLY A 264 -13.80 -10.04 -12.94
N GLU A 265 -14.85 -10.86 -12.96
CA GLU A 265 -15.90 -10.78 -13.98
C GLU A 265 -16.61 -9.42 -13.98
N ALA A 266 -16.92 -8.88 -12.80
CA ALA A 266 -17.53 -7.56 -12.67
C ALA A 266 -16.58 -6.44 -13.16
N GLU A 267 -15.29 -6.53 -12.86
CA GLU A 267 -14.30 -5.56 -13.36
C GLU A 267 -14.13 -5.64 -14.89
N LEU A 268 -14.13 -6.84 -15.46
CA LEU A 268 -14.10 -7.03 -16.92
C LEU A 268 -15.36 -6.49 -17.59
N ALA A 269 -16.53 -6.74 -17.00
CA ALA A 269 -17.80 -6.21 -17.50
C ALA A 269 -17.82 -4.67 -17.49
N LEU A 270 -17.36 -4.05 -16.41
CA LEU A 270 -17.20 -2.60 -16.34
C LEU A 270 -16.20 -2.08 -17.39
N GLY A 271 -15.06 -2.76 -17.54
CA GLY A 271 -14.07 -2.41 -18.56
C GLY A 271 -14.65 -2.40 -19.98
N ARG A 272 -15.48 -3.41 -20.32
CA ARG A 272 -16.21 -3.47 -21.59
C ARG A 272 -17.24 -2.35 -21.72
N SER A 273 -18.06 -2.12 -20.70
CA SER A 273 -19.05 -1.04 -20.69
C SER A 273 -18.41 0.33 -20.90
N LEU A 274 -17.30 0.63 -20.21
CA LEU A 274 -16.58 1.89 -20.38
C LEU A 274 -16.01 2.02 -21.79
N GLN A 275 -15.49 0.94 -22.38
CA GLN A 275 -15.03 0.97 -23.77
C GLN A 275 -16.18 1.17 -24.78
N GLU A 276 -17.35 0.61 -24.51
CA GLU A 276 -18.56 0.84 -25.31
C GLU A 276 -19.03 2.30 -25.19
N ASP A 277 -19.09 2.83 -23.98
CA ASP A 277 -19.46 4.23 -23.73
C ASP A 277 -18.48 5.20 -24.39
N LEU A 278 -17.16 4.92 -24.34
CA LEU A 278 -16.13 5.72 -25.03
C LEU A 278 -16.26 5.67 -26.56
N ARG A 279 -16.84 4.62 -27.13
CA ARG A 279 -17.11 4.49 -28.57
C ARG A 279 -18.49 5.01 -28.96
N SER A 280 -19.31 5.41 -27.99
CA SER A 280 -20.67 5.88 -28.25
C SER A 280 -20.66 7.22 -28.97
N GLY A 281 -21.70 7.49 -29.76
CA GLY A 281 -21.94 8.79 -30.37
C GLY A 281 -22.55 9.81 -29.40
N ASP A 282 -22.71 9.45 -28.12
CA ASP A 282 -23.35 10.28 -27.09
C ASP A 282 -22.27 10.96 -26.22
N ASP A 283 -22.14 12.27 -26.39
CA ASP A 283 -21.11 13.08 -25.72
C ASP A 283 -21.18 13.01 -24.20
N ASP A 284 -22.37 12.93 -23.62
CA ASP A 284 -22.55 12.90 -22.17
C ASP A 284 -22.07 11.55 -21.62
N ARG A 285 -22.34 10.45 -22.33
CA ARG A 285 -21.83 9.12 -21.99
C ARG A 285 -20.32 9.04 -22.14
N VAL A 286 -19.76 9.60 -23.22
CA VAL A 286 -18.30 9.64 -23.41
C VAL A 286 -17.63 10.47 -22.31
N ARG A 287 -18.16 11.64 -21.95
CA ARG A 287 -17.62 12.48 -20.88
C ARG A 287 -17.72 11.79 -19.51
N ALA A 288 -18.82 11.11 -19.22
CA ALA A 288 -18.97 10.31 -18.00
C ALA A 288 -17.95 9.17 -17.94
N ALA A 289 -17.74 8.47 -19.06
CA ALA A 289 -16.75 7.40 -19.18
C ALA A 289 -15.32 7.93 -19.05
N LEU A 290 -14.99 9.06 -19.69
CA LEU A 290 -13.69 9.75 -19.55
C LEU A 290 -13.43 10.17 -18.11
N ALA A 291 -14.43 10.71 -17.41
CA ALA A 291 -14.30 11.06 -16.00
C ALA A 291 -14.06 9.82 -15.12
N HIS A 292 -14.73 8.69 -15.41
CA HIS A 292 -14.52 7.43 -14.70
C HIS A 292 -13.12 6.84 -14.97
N VAL A 293 -12.70 6.82 -16.23
CA VAL A 293 -11.39 6.35 -16.67
C VAL A 293 -10.27 7.24 -16.13
N GLY A 294 -10.44 8.56 -16.12
CA GLY A 294 -9.47 9.48 -15.52
C GLY A 294 -9.31 9.24 -14.02
N ARG A 295 -10.41 9.02 -13.28
CA ARG A 295 -10.34 8.74 -11.84
C ARG A 295 -9.60 7.44 -11.55
N ALA A 296 -9.93 6.39 -12.29
CA ALA A 296 -9.68 5.06 -11.79
C ALA A 296 -9.15 4.10 -12.89
N GLY A 297 -9.23 4.46 -14.17
CA GLY A 297 -8.62 3.72 -15.27
C GLY A 297 -7.10 3.47 -15.14
N GLY A 298 -6.67 2.31 -15.62
CA GLY A 298 -5.27 1.90 -15.72
C GLY A 298 -4.73 1.93 -17.16
N ALA A 299 -3.51 1.43 -17.35
CA ALA A 299 -2.80 1.47 -18.64
C ALA A 299 -3.58 0.89 -19.84
N ALA A 300 -4.51 -0.05 -19.58
CA ALA A 300 -5.38 -0.63 -20.61
C ALA A 300 -6.27 0.38 -21.33
N PHE A 301 -6.47 1.59 -20.78
CA PHE A 301 -7.27 2.64 -21.39
C PHE A 301 -6.45 3.65 -22.20
N VAL A 302 -5.11 3.59 -22.19
CA VAL A 302 -4.27 4.57 -22.91
C VAL A 302 -4.53 4.51 -24.42
N GLU A 303 -4.49 3.33 -25.03
CA GLU A 303 -4.74 3.17 -26.47
C GLU A 303 -6.19 3.55 -26.86
N PRO A 304 -7.25 3.09 -26.15
CA PRO A 304 -8.61 3.57 -26.40
C PRO A 304 -8.77 5.10 -26.31
N LEU A 305 -8.09 5.75 -25.36
CA LEU A 305 -8.14 7.21 -25.21
C LEU A 305 -7.44 7.90 -26.38
N LEU A 306 -6.25 7.45 -26.79
CA LEU A 306 -5.56 8.03 -27.95
C LEU A 306 -6.37 7.87 -29.25
N ALA A 307 -7.01 6.71 -29.45
CA ALA A 307 -7.89 6.48 -30.58
C ALA A 307 -9.11 7.42 -30.55
N LEU A 308 -9.68 7.67 -29.36
CA LEU A 308 -10.78 8.60 -29.18
C LEU A 308 -10.37 10.06 -29.44
N GLU A 309 -9.19 10.49 -28.99
CA GLU A 309 -8.65 11.82 -29.29
C GLU A 309 -8.55 12.06 -30.80
N ALA A 310 -8.06 11.05 -31.54
CA ALA A 310 -7.94 11.12 -33.00
C ALA A 310 -9.31 11.12 -33.72
N ALA A 311 -10.26 10.33 -33.23
CA ALA A 311 -11.59 10.21 -33.84
C ALA A 311 -12.53 11.38 -33.51
N ARG A 312 -12.34 12.04 -32.36
CA ARG A 312 -13.24 13.06 -31.82
C ARG A 312 -12.47 14.30 -31.29
N PRO A 313 -11.98 15.17 -32.18
CA PRO A 313 -11.17 16.34 -31.81
C PRO A 313 -11.85 17.30 -30.82
N GLU A 314 -13.18 17.41 -30.86
CA GLU A 314 -13.98 18.22 -29.94
C GLU A 314 -13.94 17.73 -28.48
N LEU A 315 -13.48 16.50 -28.25
CA LEU A 315 -13.24 15.94 -26.92
C LEU A 315 -11.77 15.95 -26.51
N ALA A 316 -10.85 16.45 -27.34
CA ALA A 316 -9.41 16.30 -27.15
C ALA A 316 -8.93 16.76 -25.77
N GLU A 317 -9.42 17.88 -25.25
CA GLU A 317 -9.02 18.37 -23.92
C GLU A 317 -9.50 17.46 -22.78
N ALA A 318 -10.71 16.90 -22.88
CA ALA A 318 -11.21 15.94 -21.89
C ALA A 318 -10.43 14.61 -21.96
N VAL A 319 -10.05 14.18 -23.17
CA VAL A 319 -9.24 12.99 -23.39
C VAL A 319 -7.81 13.17 -22.88
N LYS A 320 -7.18 14.33 -23.12
CA LYS A 320 -5.86 14.68 -22.58
C LYS A 320 -5.86 14.72 -21.06
N ASP A 321 -6.88 15.31 -20.45
CA ASP A 321 -7.04 15.32 -18.99
C ASP A 321 -7.17 13.89 -18.43
N ALA A 322 -7.99 13.04 -19.06
CA ALA A 322 -8.09 11.62 -18.69
C ALA A 322 -6.74 10.90 -18.89
N LEU A 323 -6.05 11.12 -20.01
CA LEU A 323 -4.74 10.56 -20.30
C LEU A 323 -3.68 11.01 -19.30
N LEU A 324 -3.65 12.27 -18.88
CA LEU A 324 -2.75 12.78 -17.84
C LEU A 324 -2.98 12.03 -16.53
N LYS A 325 -4.24 11.84 -16.14
CA LYS A 325 -4.60 11.11 -14.91
C LYS A 325 -4.24 9.62 -14.99
N VAL A 326 -4.46 8.97 -16.13
CA VAL A 326 -4.09 7.55 -16.35
C VAL A 326 -2.57 7.37 -16.50
N ARG A 327 -1.88 8.26 -17.24
CA ARG A 327 -0.43 8.22 -17.50
C ARG A 327 0.41 8.68 -16.33
N GLY A 328 -0.17 9.35 -15.32
CA GLY A 328 0.43 9.47 -13.99
C GLY A 328 0.86 8.13 -13.38
N ARG A 329 0.49 7.00 -14.01
CA ARG A 329 0.96 5.63 -13.75
C ARG A 329 1.73 4.91 -14.86
N TRP A 330 1.77 5.42 -16.10
CA TRP A 330 2.35 4.65 -17.19
C TRP A 330 3.85 4.92 -17.33
N SER A 331 4.65 4.01 -16.80
CA SER A 331 5.93 3.65 -17.41
C SER A 331 5.68 2.43 -18.30
N PRO A 332 6.04 2.43 -19.60
CA PRO A 332 6.00 1.21 -20.42
C PRO A 332 6.83 0.08 -19.76
N PRO A 333 6.68 -1.20 -20.14
CA PRO A 333 7.62 -2.23 -19.69
C PRO A 333 9.02 -1.81 -20.11
N LYS A 334 9.83 -1.43 -19.12
CA LYS A 334 11.18 -0.91 -19.35
C LYS A 334 12.14 -2.08 -19.48
N PRO A 335 13.11 -2.03 -20.42
CA PRO A 335 14.19 -2.99 -20.43
C PRO A 335 14.92 -2.90 -19.08
N LYS A 336 14.97 -4.02 -18.35
CA LYS A 336 15.76 -4.13 -17.12
C LYS A 336 17.23 -4.12 -17.51
N VAL A 337 17.95 -3.06 -17.16
CA VAL A 337 19.40 -3.09 -17.11
C VAL A 337 19.79 -3.18 -15.64
N THR A 338 20.32 -4.34 -15.25
CA THR A 338 20.79 -4.61 -13.89
C THR A 338 22.26 -4.22 -13.79
N TYR A 339 22.66 -3.52 -12.73
CA TYR A 339 24.07 -3.36 -12.39
C TYR A 339 24.32 -3.73 -10.93
N THR A 340 25.50 -4.28 -10.70
CA THR A 340 26.01 -4.76 -9.41
C THR A 340 26.83 -3.64 -8.78
N THR A 341 26.46 -3.20 -7.57
CA THR A 341 27.32 -2.36 -6.73
C THR A 341 28.27 -3.26 -5.93
N HIS A 342 29.48 -2.78 -5.66
CA HIS A 342 30.35 -3.42 -4.68
C HIS A 342 29.68 -3.32 -3.30
N GLY A 343 29.26 -4.48 -2.77
CA GLY A 343 28.40 -4.60 -1.59
C GLY A 343 27.17 -5.49 -1.79
N GLY A 344 26.91 -5.98 -3.01
CA GLY A 344 25.96 -7.08 -3.25
C GLY A 344 24.47 -6.71 -3.25
N ARG A 345 24.10 -5.42 -3.19
CA ARG A 345 22.71 -4.97 -3.41
C ARG A 345 22.59 -4.19 -4.73
N ALA A 346 22.05 -4.86 -5.74
CA ALA A 346 21.62 -4.21 -6.98
C ALA A 346 20.49 -3.22 -6.69
N GLN A 347 20.71 -1.93 -6.98
CA GLN A 347 19.64 -0.93 -7.05
C GLN A 347 19.24 -0.75 -8.52
N ALA A 348 18.00 -1.07 -8.85
CA ALA A 348 17.46 -0.88 -10.20
C ALA A 348 16.88 0.52 -10.32
N PHE A 349 17.55 1.41 -11.07
CA PHE A 349 16.99 2.70 -11.45
C PHE A 349 16.35 2.62 -12.83
N THR A 350 15.30 3.41 -12.99
CA THR A 350 14.31 3.24 -14.05
C THR A 350 14.28 4.49 -14.92
N LEU A 351 15.17 4.58 -15.93
CA LEU A 351 15.34 5.79 -16.73
C LEU A 351 14.27 5.96 -17.84
N PRO A 352 13.77 7.18 -18.12
CA PRO A 352 12.89 7.50 -19.26
C PRO A 352 13.50 7.19 -20.66
N PRO A 353 12.69 7.13 -21.74
CA PRO A 353 13.16 6.81 -23.09
C PRO A 353 14.23 7.76 -23.64
N GLN A 354 14.17 9.05 -23.29
CA GLN A 354 15.19 10.03 -23.69
C GLN A 354 16.60 9.71 -23.17
N PHE A 355 16.72 8.78 -22.21
CA PHE A 355 17.99 8.34 -21.65
C PHE A 355 18.65 7.21 -22.44
N ALA A 356 17.89 6.50 -23.30
CA ALA A 356 18.45 5.50 -24.19
C ALA A 356 19.39 6.13 -25.24
N GLU A 357 19.17 7.41 -25.57
CA GLU A 357 20.02 8.17 -26.48
C GLU A 357 21.37 8.55 -25.85
N LEU A 358 21.46 8.62 -24.51
CA LEU A 358 22.73 8.88 -23.80
C LEU A 358 23.81 7.87 -24.17
N ALA A 359 23.43 6.62 -24.43
CA ALA A 359 24.37 5.57 -24.82
C ALA A 359 25.09 5.84 -26.15
N ARG A 360 24.54 6.72 -26.99
CA ARG A 360 25.05 7.12 -28.32
C ARG A 360 25.79 8.46 -28.29
N HIS A 361 25.78 9.19 -27.18
CA HIS A 361 26.45 10.47 -27.06
C HIS A 361 27.95 10.33 -26.87
N SER A 362 28.70 11.28 -27.43
CA SER A 362 30.14 11.39 -27.22
C SER A 362 30.45 11.86 -25.78
N PRO A 363 31.65 11.57 -25.25
CA PRO A 363 32.05 12.04 -23.92
C PRO A 363 31.86 13.55 -23.68
N PRO A 364 32.20 14.45 -24.62
CA PRO A 364 31.96 15.89 -24.45
C PRO A 364 30.47 16.25 -24.32
N LYS A 365 29.60 15.53 -25.04
CA LYS A 365 28.16 15.74 -24.98
C LYS A 365 27.58 15.24 -23.66
N LEU A 366 28.04 14.08 -23.18
CA LEU A 366 27.67 13.55 -21.87
C LEU A 366 28.14 14.45 -20.71
N ALA A 367 29.37 14.97 -20.78
CA ALA A 367 29.89 15.91 -19.79
C ALA A 367 29.07 17.22 -19.77
N SER A 368 28.70 17.74 -20.95
CA SER A 368 27.85 18.93 -21.05
C SER A 368 26.44 18.70 -20.49
N LEU A 369 25.83 17.53 -20.74
CA LEU A 369 24.53 17.17 -20.17
C LEU A 369 24.60 17.01 -18.64
N ALA A 370 25.63 16.32 -18.14
CA ALA A 370 25.86 16.18 -16.71
C ALA A 370 26.04 17.53 -15.99
N ALA A 371 26.77 18.46 -16.62
CA ALA A 371 27.03 19.78 -16.04
C ALA A 371 25.80 20.71 -16.10
N SER A 372 25.10 20.76 -17.24
CA SER A 372 24.23 21.90 -17.56
C SER A 372 22.75 21.56 -17.78
N ASP A 373 22.36 20.28 -17.82
CA ASP A 373 20.96 19.91 -18.09
C ASP A 373 20.00 20.30 -16.94
N PRO A 374 18.87 21.00 -17.19
CA PRO A 374 17.91 21.40 -16.16
C PRO A 374 17.23 20.23 -15.43
N ASP A 375 17.12 19.06 -16.05
CA ASP A 375 16.59 17.85 -15.40
C ASP A 375 17.71 17.14 -14.64
N PHE A 376 17.65 17.20 -13.30
CA PHE A 376 18.67 16.58 -12.44
C PHE A 376 18.82 15.08 -12.66
N ARG A 377 17.75 14.38 -13.08
CA ARG A 377 17.80 12.94 -13.36
C ARG A 377 18.59 12.69 -14.64
N LEU A 378 18.39 13.54 -15.66
CA LEU A 378 19.15 13.48 -16.91
C LEU A 378 20.62 13.81 -16.71
N ALA A 379 20.91 14.86 -15.94
CA ALA A 379 22.26 15.20 -15.52
C ALA A 379 22.95 14.05 -14.77
N GLN A 380 22.26 13.45 -13.79
CA GLN A 380 22.74 12.29 -13.02
C GLN A 380 23.04 11.09 -13.91
N ALA A 381 22.12 10.73 -14.80
CA ALA A 381 22.28 9.59 -15.69
C ALA A 381 23.38 9.81 -16.73
N ALA A 382 23.53 11.04 -17.25
CA ALA A 382 24.62 11.41 -18.14
C ALA A 382 25.98 11.28 -17.44
N LEU A 383 26.07 11.71 -16.17
CA LEU A 383 27.28 11.57 -15.36
C LEU A 383 27.64 10.09 -15.12
N GLN A 384 26.66 9.27 -14.77
CA GLN A 384 26.87 7.83 -14.58
C GLN A 384 27.32 7.15 -15.87
N GLN A 385 26.67 7.48 -16.99
CA GLN A 385 27.02 6.92 -18.31
C GLN A 385 28.43 7.34 -18.75
N LEU A 386 28.84 8.58 -18.44
CA LEU A 386 30.17 9.11 -18.68
C LEU A 386 31.21 8.36 -17.83
N ALA A 387 30.95 8.17 -16.54
CA ALA A 387 31.83 7.42 -15.64
C ALA A 387 31.98 5.96 -16.11
N ASP A 388 30.87 5.26 -16.40
CA ASP A 388 30.93 3.84 -16.71
C ASP A 388 31.64 3.50 -18.02
N LYS A 389 31.64 4.41 -19.00
CA LYS A 389 32.25 4.16 -20.32
C LYS A 389 33.60 4.85 -20.51
N HIS A 390 33.87 5.92 -19.77
CA HIS A 390 34.95 6.84 -20.09
C HIS A 390 35.83 7.21 -18.88
N LEU A 391 35.58 6.66 -17.69
CA LEU A 391 36.41 6.91 -16.52
C LEU A 391 37.90 6.62 -16.79
N ASP A 392 38.23 5.49 -17.41
CA ASP A 392 39.63 5.12 -17.69
C ASP A 392 40.28 5.99 -18.77
N LYS A 393 39.49 6.54 -19.69
CA LYS A 393 39.98 7.26 -20.89
C LYS A 393 40.00 8.77 -20.70
N ALA A 394 39.15 9.30 -19.83
CA ALA A 394 38.95 10.72 -19.62
C ALA A 394 38.58 11.03 -18.14
N PRO A 395 39.41 10.60 -17.16
CA PRO A 395 39.09 10.73 -15.73
C PRO A 395 38.87 12.18 -15.31
N LYS A 396 39.64 13.12 -15.88
CA LYS A 396 39.49 14.56 -15.63
C LYS A 396 38.13 15.10 -16.08
N ALA A 397 37.66 14.72 -17.27
CA ALA A 397 36.35 15.16 -17.76
C ALA A 397 35.20 14.60 -16.93
N VAL A 398 35.35 13.37 -16.39
CA VAL A 398 34.39 12.76 -15.48
C VAL A 398 34.39 13.49 -14.13
N ALA A 399 35.58 13.83 -13.60
CA ALA A 399 35.73 14.58 -12.36
C ALA A 399 35.13 15.99 -12.47
N ASP A 400 35.44 16.71 -13.54
CA ASP A 400 34.93 18.06 -13.80
C ASP A 400 33.39 18.06 -13.91
N ALA A 401 32.81 17.07 -14.61
CA ALA A 401 31.37 16.91 -14.73
C ALA A 401 30.71 16.58 -13.38
N ALA A 402 31.33 15.72 -12.56
CA ALA A 402 30.84 15.38 -11.24
C ALA A 402 30.88 16.57 -10.28
N ALA A 403 31.98 17.33 -10.27
CA ALA A 403 32.14 18.52 -9.45
C ALA A 403 31.13 19.61 -9.82
N GLN A 404 30.88 19.81 -11.12
CA GLN A 404 29.88 20.77 -11.59
C GLN A 404 28.45 20.35 -11.24
N LEU A 405 28.12 19.06 -11.38
CA LEU A 405 26.82 18.54 -10.95
C LEU A 405 26.63 18.70 -9.43
N PHE A 406 27.68 18.44 -8.66
CA PHE A 406 27.68 18.60 -7.20
C PHE A 406 27.43 20.06 -6.80
N ALA A 407 28.23 20.99 -7.32
CA ALA A 407 28.15 22.42 -6.98
C ALA A 407 26.81 23.07 -7.39
N ARG A 408 26.18 22.54 -8.45
CA ARG A 408 24.95 23.11 -9.00
C ARG A 408 23.71 22.84 -8.16
N PHE A 409 23.67 21.72 -7.45
CA PHE A 409 22.45 21.23 -6.81
C PHE A 409 22.51 21.36 -5.29
N THR A 410 22.63 22.57 -4.75
CA THR A 410 22.58 22.86 -3.31
C THR A 410 21.16 23.21 -2.82
N GLY A 411 20.84 22.88 -1.56
CA GLY A 411 19.71 23.46 -0.81
C GLY A 411 18.27 22.95 -1.08
N ASP A 412 18.04 21.71 -1.55
CA ASP A 412 16.68 21.14 -1.72
C ASP A 412 16.62 19.59 -1.56
N ASP A 413 15.52 19.08 -0.99
CA ASP A 413 15.31 17.70 -0.50
C ASP A 413 15.23 16.61 -1.59
N ASP A 414 14.97 16.98 -2.85
CA ASP A 414 14.92 16.01 -3.95
C ASP A 414 16.26 15.92 -4.72
N ARG A 415 17.19 16.83 -4.46
CA ARG A 415 18.42 17.03 -5.25
C ARG A 415 19.68 16.44 -4.60
N TRP A 416 19.61 16.01 -3.34
CA TRP A 416 20.71 15.31 -2.67
C TRP A 416 21.08 13.99 -3.35
N LEU A 417 20.15 13.32 -4.04
CA LEU A 417 20.44 12.10 -4.82
C LEU A 417 21.42 12.36 -5.97
N ALA A 418 21.32 13.53 -6.61
CA ALA A 418 22.23 13.93 -7.68
C ALA A 418 23.63 14.19 -7.12
N ARG A 419 23.72 14.91 -6.00
CA ARG A 419 24.97 15.15 -5.27
C ARG A 419 25.62 13.86 -4.78
N GLN A 420 24.84 12.94 -4.20
CA GLN A 420 25.32 11.63 -3.78
C GLN A 420 25.88 10.81 -4.96
N ALA A 421 25.24 10.87 -6.14
CA ALA A 421 25.75 10.20 -7.33
C ALA A 421 27.07 10.83 -7.81
N ALA A 422 27.21 12.16 -7.77
CA ALA A 422 28.48 12.82 -8.05
C ALA A 422 29.59 12.35 -7.09
N VAL A 423 29.29 12.24 -5.79
CA VAL A 423 30.23 11.73 -4.77
C VAL A 423 30.65 10.30 -5.07
N GLN A 424 29.72 9.41 -5.43
CA GLN A 424 30.03 8.03 -5.81
C GLN A 424 30.90 7.94 -7.07
N VAL A 425 30.69 8.84 -8.03
CA VAL A 425 31.52 8.91 -9.25
C VAL A 425 32.91 9.42 -8.91
N LEU A 426 33.03 10.50 -8.11
CA LEU A 426 34.32 11.03 -7.66
C LEU A 426 35.13 10.01 -6.86
N ALA A 427 34.47 9.18 -6.04
CA ALA A 427 35.09 8.10 -5.27
C ALA A 427 35.76 7.03 -6.15
N ARG A 428 35.34 6.90 -7.41
CA ARG A 428 35.92 5.95 -8.38
C ARG A 428 37.13 6.53 -9.13
N ILE A 429 37.41 7.82 -8.98
CA ILE A 429 38.50 8.50 -9.69
C ILE A 429 39.76 8.47 -8.81
N PRO A 430 40.88 7.88 -9.27
CA PRO A 430 42.14 7.89 -8.54
C PRO A 430 42.63 9.32 -8.20
N SER A 431 43.47 9.39 -7.16
CA SER A 431 43.86 10.53 -6.31
C SER A 431 44.09 11.91 -6.93
N GLU A 432 44.39 12.07 -8.22
CA GLU A 432 44.71 13.38 -8.83
C GLU A 432 43.49 14.28 -9.06
N GLY A 433 42.25 13.76 -9.01
CA GLY A 433 41.05 14.56 -9.27
C GLY A 433 39.83 14.25 -8.39
N GLY A 434 39.65 13.00 -7.96
CA GLY A 434 38.50 12.60 -7.15
C GLY A 434 38.56 13.12 -5.72
N VAL A 435 39.69 12.90 -5.04
CA VAL A 435 39.88 13.26 -3.62
C VAL A 435 39.83 14.77 -3.37
N PRO A 436 40.55 15.62 -4.14
CA PRO A 436 40.46 17.08 -3.95
C PRO A 436 39.04 17.63 -4.16
N ALA A 437 38.29 17.07 -5.13
CA ALA A 437 36.91 17.47 -5.39
C ALA A 437 35.96 17.04 -4.26
N LEU A 438 36.16 15.87 -3.65
CA LEU A 438 35.41 15.41 -2.47
C LEU A 438 35.68 16.28 -1.24
N ILE A 439 36.93 16.69 -1.02
CA ILE A 439 37.30 17.63 0.05
C ILE A 439 36.60 18.96 -0.16
N GLU A 440 36.62 19.51 -1.37
CA GLU A 440 35.96 20.78 -1.65
C GLU A 440 34.44 20.70 -1.51
N ALA A 441 33.83 19.59 -1.97
CA ALA A 441 32.42 19.28 -1.77
C ALA A 441 32.03 19.28 -0.28
N SER A 442 32.87 18.70 0.59
CA SER A 442 32.59 18.63 2.04
C SER A 442 32.50 19.98 2.75
N LYS A 443 33.14 21.02 2.23
CA LYS A 443 33.20 22.34 2.88
C LYS A 443 31.89 23.13 2.76
N VAL A 444 31.07 22.78 1.76
CA VAL A 444 29.86 23.53 1.38
C VAL A 444 28.60 22.67 1.48
N GLU A 445 28.72 21.41 1.91
CA GLU A 445 27.61 20.45 1.96
C GLU A 445 26.87 20.51 3.31
N ASP A 446 25.54 20.54 3.21
CA ASP A 446 24.61 20.75 4.31
C ASP A 446 23.74 19.52 4.60
N ASP A 447 23.60 18.60 3.63
CA ASP A 447 22.85 17.36 3.74
C ASP A 447 23.67 16.24 4.40
N ILE A 448 23.13 15.68 5.47
CA ILE A 448 23.80 14.66 6.28
C ILE A 448 24.07 13.35 5.51
N ASN A 449 23.21 12.97 4.56
CA ASN A 449 23.38 11.74 3.79
C ASN A 449 24.49 11.90 2.75
N VAL A 450 24.61 13.08 2.16
CA VAL A 450 25.69 13.41 1.21
C VAL A 450 27.02 13.49 1.95
N MET A 451 27.06 14.12 3.13
CA MET A 451 28.26 14.14 3.99
C MET A 451 28.74 12.75 4.39
N ILE A 452 27.82 11.85 4.80
CA ILE A 452 28.16 10.46 5.09
C ILE A 452 28.75 9.75 3.86
N ALA A 453 28.22 10.04 2.66
CA ALA A 453 28.75 9.47 1.43
C ALA A 453 30.14 10.01 1.08
N ILE A 454 30.39 11.31 1.27
CA ILE A 454 31.70 11.94 1.05
C ILE A 454 32.73 11.33 2.01
N HIS A 455 32.38 11.19 3.29
CA HIS A 455 33.27 10.63 4.29
C HIS A 455 33.67 9.19 3.96
N ARG A 456 32.69 8.33 3.63
CA ARG A 456 32.97 6.94 3.21
C ARG A 456 33.83 6.86 1.95
N ALA A 457 33.62 7.78 1.01
CA ALA A 457 34.43 7.85 -0.20
C ALA A 457 35.89 8.23 0.11
N LEU A 458 36.11 9.17 1.04
CA LEU A 458 37.44 9.56 1.50
C LEU A 458 38.12 8.45 2.32
N GLU A 459 37.37 7.75 3.18
CA GLU A 459 37.87 6.59 3.95
C GLU A 459 38.30 5.42 3.04
N GLY A 460 37.56 5.17 1.96
CA GLY A 460 37.85 4.07 1.02
C GLY A 460 38.98 4.33 0.02
N ALA A 461 39.50 5.56 -0.07
CA ALA A 461 40.47 5.96 -1.09
C ALA A 461 41.95 5.68 -0.73
N GLU A 462 42.24 4.94 0.36
CA GLU A 462 43.58 4.60 0.86
C GLU A 462 44.64 5.69 0.59
N HIS A 463 44.50 6.87 1.21
CA HIS A 463 45.60 7.84 1.30
C HIS A 463 45.90 8.21 2.76
N PRO A 464 47.19 8.27 3.18
CA PRO A 464 47.61 8.48 4.57
C PRO A 464 47.73 9.96 4.97
N ALA A 465 47.05 10.87 4.25
CA ALA A 465 46.81 12.23 4.73
C ALA A 465 45.44 12.23 5.41
N ALA A 466 45.38 11.58 6.57
CA ALA A 466 44.21 11.54 7.42
C ALA A 466 43.79 12.98 7.74
N VAL A 467 42.68 13.44 7.17
CA VAL A 467 41.83 14.33 7.95
C VAL A 467 41.18 13.39 8.94
N GLU A 468 41.69 13.40 10.17
CA GLU A 468 41.14 12.58 11.24
C GLU A 468 39.61 12.83 11.32
N PRO A 469 38.78 11.80 11.56
CA PRO A 469 37.34 11.98 11.74
C PRO A 469 36.99 13.07 12.76
N SER A 470 37.89 13.33 13.72
CA SER A 470 37.83 14.41 14.70
C SER A 470 38.03 15.81 14.10
N GLU A 471 38.81 15.99 13.03
CA GLU A 471 39.00 17.28 12.34
C GLU A 471 37.78 17.64 11.48
N VAL A 472 37.15 16.67 10.82
CA VAL A 472 35.88 16.89 10.09
C VAL A 472 34.74 17.22 11.05
N LEU A 473 34.68 16.52 12.20
CA LEU A 473 33.75 16.86 13.29
C LEU A 473 34.08 18.24 13.88
N GLY A 474 35.36 18.60 14.00
CA GLY A 474 35.82 19.91 14.44
C GLY A 474 35.35 21.03 13.52
N LEU A 475 35.50 20.87 12.19
CA LEU A 475 35.00 21.82 11.19
C LEU A 475 33.46 21.97 11.25
N ARG A 476 32.73 20.90 11.53
CA ARG A 476 31.26 20.95 11.71
C ARG A 476 30.86 21.66 13.01
N ILE A 477 31.59 21.45 14.09
CA ILE A 477 31.37 22.15 15.37
C ILE A 477 31.62 23.66 15.20
N GLU A 478 32.68 24.05 14.50
CA GLU A 478 32.98 25.45 14.24
C GLU A 478 31.97 26.11 13.29
N ALA A 479 31.52 25.40 12.24
CA ALA A 479 30.45 25.89 11.36
C ALA A 479 29.12 26.08 12.10
N LEU A 480 28.74 25.12 12.96
CA LEU A 480 27.54 25.22 13.80
C LEU A 480 27.64 26.35 14.83
N LYS A 481 28.82 26.58 15.43
CA LYS A 481 29.06 27.74 16.31
C LYS A 481 28.85 29.05 15.57
N ALA A 482 29.40 29.19 14.36
CA ALA A 482 29.26 30.39 13.55
C ALA A 482 27.79 30.66 13.14
N GLU A 483 27.01 29.62 12.83
CA GLU A 483 25.57 29.75 12.58
C GLU A 483 24.79 30.18 13.83
N ILE A 484 25.10 29.59 14.99
CA ILE A 484 24.47 29.96 16.26
C ILE A 484 24.81 31.40 16.63
N GLU A 485 26.07 31.83 16.50
CA GLU A 485 26.49 33.21 16.75
C GLU A 485 25.81 34.21 15.82
N ARG A 486 25.64 33.86 14.54
CA ARG A 486 24.92 34.69 13.56
C ARG A 486 23.44 34.80 13.90
N ALA A 487 22.78 33.69 14.24
CA ALA A 487 21.39 33.66 14.68
C ALA A 487 21.17 34.42 16.01
N LEU A 488 22.15 34.40 16.91
CA LEU A 488 22.13 35.17 18.16
C LEU A 488 22.39 36.67 17.95
N ALA A 489 23.12 37.07 16.91
CA ALA A 489 23.31 38.48 16.55
C ALA A 489 22.12 39.08 15.79
N GLU A 490 21.28 38.23 15.18
CA GLU A 490 20.03 38.61 14.52
C GLU A 490 18.84 38.71 15.50
N LEU A 491 18.99 38.21 16.72
CA LEU A 491 18.06 38.35 17.86
C LEU A 491 18.45 39.53 18.73
#